data_AF-A0A941XH50-F1
#
_entry.id   AF-A0A941XH50-F1
#
_cell.length_a   1.000
_cell.length_b   1.000
_cell.length_c   1.000
_cell.angle_alpha   90.00
_cell.angle_beta   90.00
_cell.angle_gamma   90.00
#
_symmetry.space_group_name_H-M   'P 1'
#
loop_
_entity.id
_entity.type
_entity.pdbx_description
1 polymer ?
#
loop_
_entity_poly.entity_id
_entity_poly.type
_entity_poly.pdbx_seq_one_letter_code
_entity_poly.pdbx_strand_id
1 'polypeptide(L)' 'MGTTYTFKTNLKCKNCVAKIKPQLDRVEQIEKWSVDQRGNDSMLSVDMEGGEPSVIEKILLGAGYKAEFYSKTEDK' A
#
# COMPACT_ATOMS: atom_id res chain seq x y z
N MET A 1 2.37 5.11 -17.91
CA MET A 1 3.60 4.51 -17.34
C MET A 1 3.27 4.20 -15.91
N GLY A 2 2.89 2.94 -15.62
CA GLY A 2 2.48 2.55 -14.27
C GLY A 2 3.70 2.30 -13.38
N THR A 3 3.60 2.64 -12.10
CA THR A 3 4.60 2.24 -11.12
C THR A 3 3.91 1.47 -10.00
N THR A 4 4.41 0.27 -9.74
CA THR A 4 3.94 -0.55 -8.62
C THR A 4 4.90 -0.38 -7.44
N TYR A 5 4.38 0.05 -6.30
CA TYR A 5 5.11 0.14 -5.05
C TYR A 5 4.67 -0.98 -4.12
N THR A 6 5.62 -1.71 -3.59
CA THR A 6 5.40 -2.75 -2.60
C THR A 6 5.84 -2.25 -1.23
N PHE A 7 4.98 -2.43 -0.24
CA PHE A 7 5.19 -2.02 1.13
C PHE A 7 5.03 -3.21 2.06
N LYS A 8 5.95 -3.35 3.01
CA LYS A 8 5.81 -4.29 4.11
C LYS A 8 4.99 -3.64 5.22
N THR A 9 3.85 -4.22 5.56
CA THR A 9 2.93 -3.70 6.57
C THR A 9 2.75 -4.67 7.73
N ASN A 10 2.40 -4.15 8.90
CA ASN A 10 2.06 -4.97 10.08
C ASN A 10 0.56 -5.28 10.16
N LEU A 11 -0.14 -5.36 9.02
CA LEU A 11 -1.57 -5.64 8.95
C LEU A 11 -1.84 -7.12 9.21
N LYS A 12 -2.00 -7.53 10.46
CA LYS A 12 -2.22 -8.95 10.82
C LYS A 12 -3.66 -9.45 10.63
N CYS A 13 -4.63 -8.55 10.48
CA CYS A 13 -6.04 -8.89 10.41
C CYS A 13 -6.67 -8.39 9.11
N LYS A 14 -7.51 -9.24 8.49
CA LYS A 14 -8.33 -8.88 7.32
C LYS A 14 -9.18 -7.63 7.58
N ASN A 15 -9.65 -7.45 8.82
CA ASN A 15 -10.43 -6.29 9.23
C ASN A 15 -9.61 -4.98 9.26
N CYS A 16 -8.29 -5.05 9.44
CA CYS A 16 -7.40 -3.89 9.36
C CYS A 16 -7.21 -3.43 7.91
N VAL A 17 -7.09 -4.38 6.98
CA VAL A 17 -7.03 -4.08 5.54
C VAL A 17 -8.30 -3.34 5.08
N ALA A 18 -9.47 -3.77 5.56
CA ALA A 18 -10.74 -3.12 5.26
C ALA A 18 -10.82 -1.66 5.76
N LYS A 19 -10.10 -1.30 6.82
CA LYS A 19 -10.03 0.10 7.31
C LYS A 19 -9.17 1.00 6.44
N ILE A 20 -8.06 0.49 5.90
CA ILE A 20 -7.17 1.28 5.03
C ILE A 20 -7.63 1.32 3.58
N LYS A 21 -8.43 0.34 3.15
CA LYS A 21 -9.06 0.29 1.82
C LYS A 21 -9.67 1.62 1.37
N PRO A 22 -10.62 2.23 2.11
CA PRO A 22 -11.21 3.51 1.71
C PRO A 22 -10.24 4.69 1.78
N GLN A 23 -9.09 4.55 2.47
CA GLN A 23 -8.08 5.61 2.48
C GLN A 23 -7.23 5.57 1.22
N LEU A 24 -6.86 4.37 0.76
CA LEU A 24 -6.15 4.16 -0.51
C LEU A 24 -7.04 4.51 -1.70
N ASP A 25 -8.32 4.10 -1.67
CA ASP A 25 -9.30 4.38 -2.73
C ASP A 25 -9.57 5.89 -2.93
N ARG A 26 -9.35 6.69 -1.88
CA ARG A 26 -9.45 8.16 -1.94
C ARG A 26 -8.25 8.82 -2.61
N VAL A 27 -7.16 8.10 -2.84
CA VAL A 27 -5.96 8.65 -3.47
C VAL A 27 -6.14 8.55 -4.98
N GLU A 28 -6.34 9.69 -5.63
CA GLU A 28 -6.53 9.75 -7.09
C GLU A 28 -5.36 9.18 -7.89
N GLN A 29 -4.16 9.15 -7.30
CA GLN A 29 -2.96 8.59 -7.92
C GLN A 29 -2.94 7.06 -7.93
N ILE A 30 -3.71 6.40 -7.05
CA ILE A 30 -3.74 4.93 -6.94
C ILE A 30 -4.73 4.40 -7.95
N GLU A 31 -4.23 3.69 -8.96
CA GLU A 31 -5.07 2.94 -9.90
C GLU A 31 -5.59 1.66 -9.26
N LYS A 32 -4.68 0.89 -8.64
CA LYS A 32 -5.00 -0.43 -8.08
C LYS A 32 -4.15 -0.68 -6.85
N TRP A 33 -4.65 -1.52 -5.95
CA TRP A 33 -3.85 -2.01 -4.85
C TRP A 33 -4.33 -3.40 -4.42
N SER A 34 -3.39 -4.17 -3.88
CA SER A 34 -3.59 -5.55 -3.44
C SER A 34 -2.79 -5.81 -2.18
N VAL A 35 -3.35 -6.59 -1.25
CA VAL A 35 -2.62 -7.03 -0.05
C VAL A 35 -2.40 -8.53 -0.14
N ASP A 36 -1.13 -8.90 -0.21
CA ASP A 36 -0.65 -10.28 -0.18
C ASP A 36 -0.21 -10.62 1.25
N GLN A 37 -1.02 -11.41 1.96
CA GLN A 37 -0.66 -11.91 3.28
C GLN A 37 0.11 -13.22 3.11
N ARG A 38 1.44 -13.14 3.04
CA ARG A 38 2.31 -14.32 2.96
C ARG A 38 2.87 -14.65 4.35
N GLY A 39 2.17 -15.55 5.05
CA GLY A 39 2.57 -16.01 6.38
C GLY A 39 2.26 -14.98 7.47
N ASN A 40 3.29 -14.53 8.19
CA ASN A 40 3.15 -13.56 9.29
C ASN A 40 3.32 -12.09 8.83
N ASP A 41 3.78 -11.88 7.60
CA ASP A 41 4.02 -10.57 7.02
C ASP A 41 2.94 -10.24 5.97
N SER A 42 2.53 -8.97 5.94
CA SER A 42 1.54 -8.46 4.98
C SER A 42 2.20 -7.51 4.00
N MET A 43 2.29 -7.94 2.74
CA MET A 43 2.80 -7.13 1.62
C MET A 43 1.63 -6.37 0.98
N LEU A 44 1.72 -5.05 0.94
CA LEU A 44 0.77 -4.18 0.25
C LEU A 44 1.42 -3.73 -1.07
N SER A 45 0.85 -4.14 -2.20
CA SER A 45 1.24 -3.67 -3.52
C SER A 45 0.26 -2.58 -3.96
N VAL A 46 0.78 -1.43 -4.37
CA VAL A 46 0.00 -0.27 -4.81
C VAL A 46 0.49 0.13 -6.19
N ASP A 47 -0.40 0.02 -7.17
CA ASP A 47 -0.24 0.51 -8.52
C ASP A 47 -0.70 1.95 -8.59
N MET A 48 0.21 2.84 -8.93
CA MET A 48 -0.08 4.27 -9.04
C MET A 48 0.60 4.86 -10.27
N GLU A 49 -0.13 5.73 -10.96
CA GLU A 49 0.38 6.43 -12.13
C GLU A 49 1.06 7.73 -11.68
N GLY A 50 2.33 7.59 -11.28
CA GLY A 50 3.14 8.70 -10.77
C GLY A 50 2.83 9.07 -9.31
N GLY A 51 3.88 9.44 -8.58
CA GLY A 51 3.81 9.87 -7.18
C GLY A 51 4.88 9.26 -6.29
N GLU A 52 4.78 9.52 -4.99
CA GLU A 52 5.76 9.07 -4.02
C GLU A 52 5.20 8.02 -3.06
N PRO A 53 6.01 7.00 -2.69
CA PRO A 53 5.61 5.96 -1.75
C PRO A 53 5.28 6.53 -0.36
N SER A 54 5.87 7.67 -0.01
CA SER A 54 5.63 8.43 1.22
C SER A 54 4.14 8.74 1.48
N VAL A 55 3.33 8.87 0.43
CA VAL A 55 1.88 9.11 0.56
C VAL A 55 1.20 7.91 1.22
N ILE A 56 1.55 6.70 0.79
CA ILE A 56 1.01 5.45 1.33
C ILE A 56 1.42 5.29 2.79
N GLU A 57 2.68 5.57 3.11
CA GLU A 57 3.19 5.51 4.49
C GLU A 57 2.41 6.44 5.42
N LYS A 58 2.15 7.68 4.99
CA LYS A 58 1.35 8.66 5.77
C LYS A 58 -0.09 8.20 5.99
N ILE A 59 -0.72 7.62 4.96
CA ILE A 59 -2.10 7.12 5.05
C ILE A 59 -2.19 6.00 6.08
N LEU A 60 -1.29 5.01 6.00
CA LEU A 60 -1.26 3.93 6.98
C LEU A 60 -0.95 4.45 8.38
N LEU A 61 -0.01 5.39 8.51
CA LEU A 61 0.35 5.99 9.79
C LEU A 61 -0.84 6.71 10.44
N GLY A 62 -1.61 7.47 9.66
CA GLY A 62 -2.84 8.14 10.13
C GLY A 62 -3.92 7.16 10.58
N ALA A 63 -3.96 5.97 9.98
CA ALA A 63 -4.84 4.88 10.40
C ALA A 63 -4.30 4.06 11.59
N GLY A 64 -3.09 4.37 12.08
CA GLY A 64 -2.43 3.68 13.20
C GLY A 64 -1.62 2.44 12.79
N TYR A 65 -1.27 2.31 11.51
CA TYR A 65 -0.49 1.20 10.96
C TYR A 65 0.88 1.66 10.50
N LYS A 66 1.85 0.74 10.53
CA LYS A 66 3.17 0.95 9.92
C LYS A 66 3.23 0.26 8.56
N ALA A 67 3.63 1.03 7.55
CA ALA A 67 4.06 0.55 6.25
C ALA A 67 5.51 0.96 6.08
N GLU A 68 6.35 0.05 5.63
CA GLU A 68 7.72 0.33 5.24
C GLU A 68 7.87 0.02 3.76
N PHE A 69 8.49 0.92 3.01
CA PHE A 69 8.78 0.68 1.61
C PHE A 69 9.66 -0.58 1.46
N TYR A 70 9.22 -1.50 0.60
CA TYR A 70 9.91 -2.77 0.34
C TYR A 70 10.57 -2.78 -1.03
N SER A 71 9.82 -2.48 -2.09
CA SER A 71 10.35 -2.44 -3.46
C SER A 71 9.49 -1.57 -4.38
N LYS A 72 10.08 -1.12 -5.50
CA LYS A 72 9.41 -0.39 -6.58
C LYS A 72 9.65 -1.14 -7.88
N THR A 73 8.61 -1.27 -8.69
CA THR A 73 8.66 -1.85 -10.04
C THR A 73 8.14 -0.80 -11.02
N GLU A 74 8.99 -0.42 -11.97
CA GLU A 74 8.68 0.44 -13.09
C GLU A 74 8.66 -0.40 -14.36
N ASP A 75 7.47 -0.65 -14.89
CA ASP A 75 7.32 -1.25 -16.21
C ASP A 75 7.69 -0.19 -17.27
N LYS A 76 8.78 -0.46 -17.99
CA LYS A 76 9.45 0.46 -18.91
C LYS A 76 8.88 0.41 -20.32
#